data_AF-F4KVQ7-F1
#
_entry.id   AF-F4KVQ7-F1
#
_cell.length_a   1.000
_cell.length_b   1.000
_cell.length_c   1.000
_cell.angle_alpha   90.00
_cell.angle_beta   90.00
_cell.angle_gamma   90.00
#
_symmetry.space_group_name_H-M   'P 1'
#
loop_
_entity.id
_entity.type
_entity.pdbx_description
1 polymer ?
#
loop_
_entity_poly.entity_id
_entity_poly.type
_entity_poly.pdbx_seq_one_letter_code
_entity_poly.pdbx_strand_id
1 'polypeptide(L)'
;MITNINQLSPAEMLHLQMPNRLCGGRMMRVTLLDLIMKEVLQFRTIPDASAKPQHFIEPARYFRQYTPLLHEEPFLVPFKAGEQQIALSLLLKLVKDHTDDFYGFQYRYVGNSPRIRALLRPSFWNNFHIFPLTSVGETLRHDLNQRLKLGREVVSASLGVNEQKLMALPVLLGSGLLLIDSLEKTLNGRVYTETWLNELIEAYVPLKNLFRAHEDDAAIVGGSGCSAYYNINASFMDGGGGSSGCGGGGGCSGDSGGGCSGGSGCGGGGCGGGGCGS
;
A
#
# COMPACT_ATOMS: atom_id res chain seq x y z
N MET A 1 9.87 -20.82 3.63
CA MET A 1 9.66 -20.17 2.31
C MET A 1 8.25 -19.59 2.29
N ILE A 2 8.05 -18.37 1.79
CA ILE A 2 6.73 -17.73 1.74
C ILE A 2 5.99 -18.24 0.53
N THR A 3 4.78 -18.76 0.75
CA THR A 3 3.93 -19.34 -0.30
C THR A 3 2.53 -18.75 -0.31
N ASN A 4 2.19 -17.93 0.69
CA ASN A 4 0.87 -17.32 0.82
C ASN A 4 0.99 -15.85 1.28
N ILE A 5 0.20 -14.96 0.69
CA ILE A 5 0.16 -13.53 1.03
C ILE A 5 -0.13 -13.29 2.51
N ASN A 6 -0.92 -14.14 3.17
CA ASN A 6 -1.26 -14.00 4.60
C ASN A 6 -0.05 -14.18 5.55
N GLN A 7 1.11 -14.62 5.05
CA GLN A 7 2.35 -14.71 5.82
C GLN A 7 3.14 -13.39 5.87
N LEU A 8 2.76 -12.43 5.02
CA LEU A 8 3.33 -11.09 4.96
C LEU A 8 2.57 -10.15 5.88
N SER A 9 3.28 -9.19 6.48
CA SER A 9 2.60 -8.07 7.16
C SER A 9 2.02 -7.09 6.13
N PRO A 10 1.11 -6.18 6.53
CA PRO A 10 0.55 -5.17 5.62
C PRO A 10 1.63 -4.25 5.01
N ALA A 11 2.67 -3.91 5.76
CA ALA A 11 3.79 -3.12 5.26
C ALA A 11 4.59 -3.88 4.19
N GLU A 12 4.80 -5.18 4.40
CA GLU A 12 5.45 -6.06 3.42
C GLU A 12 4.58 -6.27 2.17
N MET A 13 3.28 -6.49 2.33
CA MET A 13 2.32 -6.56 1.22
C MET A 13 2.34 -5.26 0.40
N LEU A 14 2.37 -4.10 1.07
CA LEU A 14 2.45 -2.80 0.42
C LEU A 14 3.76 -2.63 -0.37
N HIS A 15 4.88 -3.10 0.19
CA HIS A 15 6.16 -3.12 -0.50
C HIS A 15 6.13 -4.06 -1.72
N LEU A 16 5.55 -5.26 -1.59
CA LEU A 16 5.41 -6.19 -2.71
C LEU A 16 4.53 -5.63 -3.84
N GLN A 17 3.48 -4.89 -3.48
CA GLN A 17 2.58 -4.26 -4.46
C GLN A 17 3.30 -3.14 -5.25
N MET A 18 4.15 -2.36 -4.58
CA MET A 18 4.79 -1.18 -5.15
C MET A 18 6.27 -1.08 -4.71
N PRO A 19 7.13 -2.02 -5.13
CA PRO A 19 8.50 -2.14 -4.59
C PRO A 19 9.36 -0.91 -4.87
N ASN A 20 9.07 -0.19 -5.96
CA ASN A 20 9.85 0.95 -6.44
C ASN A 20 9.19 2.32 -6.12
N ARG A 21 8.16 2.36 -5.26
CA ARG A 21 7.53 3.63 -4.82
C ARG A 21 7.88 3.94 -3.37
N LEU A 22 8.05 5.22 -3.06
CA LEU A 22 8.31 5.67 -1.69
C LEU A 22 6.99 5.77 -0.93
N CYS A 23 6.69 4.77 -0.12
CA CYS A 23 5.48 4.62 0.67
C CYS A 23 5.77 4.51 2.18
N GLY A 24 6.92 5.00 2.66
CA GLY A 24 7.37 4.81 4.04
C GLY A 24 6.39 5.24 5.12
N GLY A 25 5.76 6.42 4.98
CA GLY A 25 4.73 6.90 5.91
C GLY A 25 3.52 5.97 5.97
N ARG A 26 2.99 5.57 4.80
CA ARG A 26 1.93 4.57 4.71
C ARG A 26 2.34 3.22 5.31
N MET A 27 3.58 2.76 5.11
CA MET A 27 4.11 1.53 5.68
C MET A 27 4.18 1.58 7.21
N MET A 28 4.66 2.69 7.78
CA MET A 28 4.67 2.91 9.23
C MET A 28 3.25 2.89 9.79
N ARG A 29 2.31 3.58 9.13
CA ARG A 29 0.90 3.62 9.55
C ARG A 29 0.28 2.22 9.60
N VAL A 30 0.42 1.44 8.52
CA VAL A 30 -0.16 0.09 8.48
C VAL A 30 0.58 -0.88 9.40
N THR A 31 1.86 -0.64 9.71
CA THR A 31 2.59 -1.41 10.72
C THR A 31 2.01 -1.19 12.12
N LEU A 32 1.77 0.07 12.50
CA LEU A 32 1.18 0.38 13.81
C LEU A 32 -0.25 -0.15 13.93
N LEU A 33 -1.05 0.00 12.88
CA LEU A 33 -2.41 -0.57 12.84
C LEU A 33 -2.40 -2.10 12.93
N ASP A 34 -1.45 -2.77 12.29
CA ASP A 34 -1.30 -4.24 12.38
C ASP A 34 -0.93 -4.68 13.80
N LEU A 35 -0.03 -3.95 14.48
CA LEU A 35 0.32 -4.21 15.89
C LEU A 35 -0.88 -4.01 16.84
N ILE A 36 -1.76 -3.05 16.54
CA ILE A 36 -3.01 -2.85 17.29
C ILE A 36 -3.97 -4.00 17.03
N MET A 37 -4.18 -4.36 15.75
CA MET A 37 -5.08 -5.45 15.35
C MET A 37 -4.64 -6.81 15.89
N LYS A 38 -3.33 -7.00 16.10
CA LYS A 38 -2.73 -8.19 16.74
C LYS A 38 -2.78 -8.16 18.27
N GLU A 39 -3.40 -7.15 18.90
CA GLU A 39 -3.41 -6.92 20.35
C GLU A 39 -2.00 -6.93 20.99
N VAL A 40 -0.99 -6.47 20.25
CA VAL A 40 0.38 -6.27 20.75
C VAL A 40 0.50 -4.89 21.38
N LEU A 41 -0.10 -3.88 20.73
CA LEU A 41 -0.28 -2.54 21.24
C LEU A 41 -1.79 -2.26 21.33
N GLN A 42 -2.19 -1.29 22.16
CA GLN A 42 -3.57 -0.80 22.19
C GLN A 42 -3.58 0.72 22.07
N PHE A 43 -4.64 1.23 21.45
CA PHE A 43 -4.89 2.65 21.27
C PHE A 43 -5.84 3.16 22.34
N ARG A 44 -5.48 4.26 23.00
CA ARG A 44 -6.32 4.93 23.99
C ARG A 44 -6.56 6.37 23.60
N THR A 45 -7.82 6.80 23.70
CA THR A 45 -8.17 8.22 23.66
C THR A 45 -8.51 8.67 25.07
N ILE A 46 -7.73 9.62 25.58
CA ILE A 46 -7.94 10.22 26.90
C ILE A 46 -8.32 11.69 26.67
N PRO A 47 -9.46 12.17 27.20
CA PRO A 47 -9.78 13.58 27.14
C PRO A 47 -8.82 14.37 28.04
N ASP A 48 -8.22 15.41 27.49
CA ASP A 48 -7.42 16.36 28.26
C ASP A 48 -8.32 17.27 29.13
N ALA A 49 -7.71 18.01 30.06
CA ALA A 49 -8.37 19.06 30.85
C ALA A 49 -9.08 20.11 29.98
N SER A 50 -8.67 20.25 28.72
CA SER A 50 -9.28 21.10 27.69
C SER A 50 -10.41 20.44 26.88
N ALA A 51 -10.84 19.22 27.24
CA ALA A 51 -11.77 18.36 26.49
C ALA A 51 -11.32 18.01 25.06
N LYS A 52 -10.05 18.30 24.70
CA LYS A 52 -9.47 17.84 23.44
C LYS A 52 -9.04 16.38 23.57
N PRO A 53 -9.35 15.51 22.60
CA PRO A 53 -8.89 14.13 22.64
C PRO A 53 -7.37 14.08 22.49
N GLN A 54 -6.69 13.44 23.44
CA GLN A 54 -5.29 13.06 23.33
C GLN A 54 -5.21 11.56 23.07
N HIS A 55 -4.29 11.17 22.20
CA HIS A 55 -4.13 9.80 21.75
C HIS A 55 -2.85 9.19 22.29
N PHE A 56 -2.97 8.02 22.89
CA PHE A 56 -1.87 7.29 23.51
C PHE A 56 -1.81 5.86 22.98
N ILE A 57 -0.60 5.30 23.04
CA ILE A 57 -0.32 3.91 22.74
C ILE A 57 0.29 3.28 23.99
N GLU A 58 -0.14 2.07 24.31
CA GLU A 58 0.35 1.31 25.45
C GLU A 58 0.45 -0.19 25.10
N PRO A 59 1.24 -0.98 25.85
CA PRO A 59 1.31 -2.43 25.68
C PRO A 59 -0.06 -3.07 25.86
N ALA A 60 -0.38 -4.03 25.01
CA ALA A 60 -1.62 -4.80 25.10
C ALA A 60 -1.37 -6.24 25.52
N ARG A 61 -2.41 -7.08 25.42
CA ARG A 61 -2.46 -8.45 25.94
C ARG A 61 -1.27 -9.31 25.52
N TYR A 62 -0.89 -9.24 24.25
CA TYR A 62 0.14 -10.14 23.70
C TYR A 62 1.53 -9.53 23.65
N PHE A 63 1.72 -8.30 24.13
CA PHE A 63 3.00 -7.58 24.07
C PHE A 63 4.20 -8.42 24.55
N ARG A 64 4.09 -9.02 25.74
CA ARG A 64 5.21 -9.73 26.39
C ARG A 64 5.64 -11.01 25.67
N GLN A 65 4.74 -11.66 24.95
CA GLN A 65 4.99 -12.92 24.25
C GLN A 65 5.20 -12.73 22.74
N TYR A 66 5.03 -11.50 22.25
CA TYR A 66 5.10 -11.21 20.83
C TYR A 66 6.56 -11.21 20.36
N THR A 67 6.82 -11.92 19.27
CA THR A 67 8.12 -11.88 18.58
C THR A 67 8.01 -10.91 17.40
N PRO A 68 8.62 -9.72 17.48
CA PRO A 68 8.46 -8.70 16.47
C PRO A 68 9.20 -9.00 15.18
N LEU A 69 8.61 -8.51 14.10
CA LEU A 69 9.24 -8.42 12.80
C LEU A 69 10.20 -7.22 12.77
N LEU A 70 11.16 -7.24 11.84
CA LEU A 70 12.19 -6.21 11.74
C LEU A 70 11.60 -4.78 11.77
N HIS A 71 10.56 -4.53 10.97
CA HIS A 71 9.89 -3.22 10.87
C HIS A 71 8.88 -2.91 11.99
N GLU A 72 8.54 -3.90 12.81
CA GLU A 72 7.68 -3.70 13.98
C GLU A 72 8.51 -3.29 15.20
N GLU A 73 9.76 -3.75 15.30
CA GLU A 73 10.65 -3.50 16.44
C GLU A 73 10.74 -2.03 16.86
N PRO A 74 10.91 -1.05 15.94
CA PRO A 74 10.97 0.36 16.31
C PRO A 74 9.76 0.85 17.12
N PHE A 75 8.57 0.30 16.88
CA PHE A 75 7.35 0.66 17.60
C PHE A 75 7.29 0.06 19.01
N LEU A 76 8.02 -1.04 19.26
CA LEU A 76 7.97 -1.78 20.53
C LEU A 76 9.12 -1.43 21.47
N VAL A 77 10.26 -0.96 20.94
CA VAL A 77 11.45 -0.61 21.72
C VAL A 77 11.15 0.32 22.91
N PRO A 78 10.37 1.41 22.76
CA PRO A 78 10.09 2.30 23.89
C PRO A 78 9.42 1.59 25.07
N PHE A 79 8.51 0.66 24.80
CA PHE A 79 7.78 -0.08 25.83
C PHE A 79 8.63 -1.20 26.47
N LYS A 80 9.59 -1.76 25.73
CA LYS A 80 10.58 -2.70 26.28
C LYS A 80 11.50 -2.03 27.31
N ALA A 81 11.67 -0.71 27.23
CA ALA A 81 12.43 0.09 28.20
C ALA A 81 11.66 0.40 29.49
N GLY A 82 10.41 -0.06 29.62
CA GLY A 82 9.59 0.08 30.83
C GLY A 82 8.48 1.13 30.74
N GLU A 83 8.40 1.88 29.65
CA GLU A 83 7.30 2.82 29.39
C GLU A 83 5.96 2.07 29.39
N GLN A 84 5.00 2.57 30.17
CA GLN A 84 3.66 1.98 30.24
C GLN A 84 2.71 2.59 29.21
N GLN A 85 2.94 3.85 28.83
CA GLN A 85 2.06 4.60 27.94
C GLN A 85 2.83 5.75 27.29
N ILE A 86 2.64 5.96 25.99
CA ILE A 86 3.34 6.98 25.21
C ILE A 86 2.33 7.74 24.35
N ALA A 87 2.42 9.06 24.32
CA ALA A 87 1.62 9.89 23.42
C ALA A 87 1.90 9.48 21.96
N LEU A 88 0.85 9.30 21.15
CA LEU A 88 0.97 8.80 19.79
C LEU A 88 1.93 9.63 18.93
N SER A 89 1.84 10.97 19.02
CA SER A 89 2.73 11.88 18.29
C SER A 89 4.21 11.70 18.67
N LEU A 90 4.48 11.48 19.96
CA LEU A 90 5.83 11.22 20.46
C LEU A 90 6.33 9.85 19.98
N LEU A 91 5.50 8.81 20.04
CA LEU A 91 5.87 7.49 19.54
C LEU A 91 6.26 7.55 18.05
N LEU A 92 5.45 8.20 17.22
CA LEU A 92 5.76 8.31 15.80
C LEU A 92 7.05 9.09 15.53
N LYS A 93 7.30 10.16 16.30
CA LYS A 93 8.56 10.91 16.22
C LYS A 93 9.74 10.01 16.58
N LEU A 94 9.67 9.27 17.69
CA LEU A 94 10.72 8.34 18.11
C LEU A 94 10.99 7.27 17.05
N VAL A 95 9.96 6.70 16.44
CA VAL A 95 10.13 5.71 15.37
C VAL A 95 10.76 6.34 14.13
N LYS A 96 10.29 7.52 13.71
CA LYS A 96 10.84 8.26 12.57
C LYS A 96 12.33 8.55 12.77
N ASP A 97 12.69 9.06 13.95
CA ASP A 97 14.07 9.37 14.31
C ASP A 97 14.94 8.11 14.40
N HIS A 98 14.40 7.01 14.94
CA HIS A 98 15.12 5.73 15.04
C HIS A 98 15.37 5.07 13.68
N THR A 99 14.50 5.33 12.70
CA THR A 99 14.53 4.64 11.39
C THR A 99 15.12 5.48 10.26
N ASP A 100 15.72 6.63 10.56
CA ASP A 100 16.23 7.59 9.58
C ASP A 100 15.14 8.01 8.56
N ASP A 101 13.98 8.43 9.09
CA ASP A 101 12.80 8.91 8.33
C ASP A 101 12.03 7.79 7.58
N PHE A 102 10.93 8.16 6.91
CA PHE A 102 10.07 7.29 6.13
C PHE A 102 10.83 6.47 5.09
N TYR A 103 11.83 7.08 4.45
CA TYR A 103 12.68 6.39 3.49
C TYR A 103 13.50 5.27 4.16
N GLY A 104 14.14 5.57 5.29
CA GLY A 104 14.94 4.59 6.02
C GLY A 104 14.07 3.46 6.58
N PHE A 105 12.86 3.76 7.07
CA PHE A 105 11.87 2.75 7.47
C PHE A 105 11.55 1.78 6.32
N GLN A 106 11.19 2.30 5.15
CA GLN A 106 10.86 1.46 3.99
C GLN A 106 12.04 0.60 3.56
N TYR A 107 13.21 1.19 3.36
CA TYR A 107 14.33 0.47 2.76
C TYR A 107 14.99 -0.49 3.76
N ARG A 108 15.32 -0.01 4.96
CA ARG A 108 16.13 -0.75 5.92
C ARG A 108 15.34 -1.72 6.78
N TYR A 109 14.05 -1.44 7.03
CA TYR A 109 13.24 -2.25 7.93
C TYR A 109 12.22 -3.12 7.19
N VAL A 110 11.57 -2.60 6.15
CA VAL A 110 10.60 -3.38 5.35
C VAL A 110 11.28 -4.12 4.19
N GLY A 111 11.96 -3.38 3.30
CA GLY A 111 12.59 -3.93 2.09
C GLY A 111 13.71 -4.92 2.36
N ASN A 112 14.46 -4.71 3.46
CA ASN A 112 15.51 -5.61 3.90
C ASN A 112 15.01 -6.76 4.79
N SER A 113 13.70 -6.89 5.04
CA SER A 113 13.19 -8.04 5.79
C SER A 113 13.55 -9.33 5.04
N PRO A 114 14.00 -10.41 5.72
CA PRO A 114 14.36 -11.66 5.05
C PRO A 114 13.23 -12.23 4.20
N ARG A 115 11.99 -11.98 4.64
CA ARG A 115 10.76 -12.35 3.97
C ARG A 115 10.58 -11.64 2.63
N ILE A 116 10.78 -10.31 2.60
CA ILE A 116 10.72 -9.53 1.37
C ILE A 116 11.91 -9.84 0.46
N ARG A 117 13.13 -9.88 1.00
CA ARG A 117 14.34 -10.13 0.19
C ARG A 117 14.27 -11.45 -0.58
N ALA A 118 13.61 -12.48 -0.03
CA ALA A 118 13.38 -13.74 -0.73
C ALA A 118 12.45 -13.63 -1.96
N LEU A 119 11.67 -12.55 -2.05
CA LEU A 119 10.74 -12.26 -3.15
C LEU A 119 11.34 -11.30 -4.19
N LEU A 120 12.51 -10.72 -3.90
CA LEU A 120 13.22 -9.80 -4.78
C LEU A 120 14.37 -10.53 -5.48
N ARG A 121 14.60 -10.26 -6.77
CA ARG A 121 15.78 -10.74 -7.49
C ARG A 121 16.98 -9.87 -7.08
N PRO A 122 18.16 -10.48 -6.85
CA PRO A 122 19.39 -9.71 -6.82
C PRO A 122 19.59 -9.08 -8.20
N SER A 123 19.81 -7.76 -8.24
CA SER A 123 19.99 -7.00 -9.47
C SER A 123 21.04 -5.92 -9.25
N PHE A 124 21.82 -5.62 -10.29
CA PHE A 124 22.68 -4.44 -10.34
C PHE A 124 21.88 -3.16 -10.03
N TRP A 125 20.62 -3.12 -10.46
CA TRP A 125 19.71 -2.00 -10.24
C TRP A 125 19.21 -1.86 -8.79
N ASN A 126 19.51 -2.81 -7.89
CA ASN A 126 19.20 -2.67 -6.48
C ASN A 126 19.95 -1.48 -5.84
N ASN A 127 21.12 -1.12 -6.38
CA ASN A 127 21.86 0.08 -5.99
C ASN A 127 21.11 1.38 -6.35
N PHE A 128 20.17 1.30 -7.31
CA PHE A 128 19.29 2.39 -7.72
C PHE A 128 17.86 2.22 -7.19
N HIS A 129 17.67 1.37 -6.18
CA HIS A 129 16.36 1.09 -5.57
C HIS A 129 15.29 0.57 -6.55
N ILE A 130 15.72 -0.14 -7.59
CA ILE A 130 14.83 -0.87 -8.48
C ILE A 130 14.92 -2.34 -8.08
N PHE A 131 13.81 -2.87 -7.57
CA PHE A 131 13.74 -4.23 -7.02
C PHE A 131 12.88 -5.13 -7.92
N PRO A 132 13.48 -5.79 -8.93
CA PRO A 132 12.75 -6.74 -9.76
C PRO A 132 12.26 -7.93 -8.91
N LEU A 133 11.05 -8.41 -9.14
CA LEU A 133 10.47 -9.52 -8.38
C LEU A 133 10.92 -10.89 -8.93
N THR A 134 11.03 -11.88 -8.04
CA THR A 134 11.18 -13.29 -8.46
C THR A 134 9.87 -13.79 -9.08
N SER A 135 9.88 -14.97 -9.72
CA SER A 135 8.63 -15.59 -10.20
C SER A 135 7.63 -15.81 -9.06
N VAL A 136 8.11 -16.21 -7.87
CA VAL A 136 7.30 -16.33 -6.66
C VAL A 136 6.75 -14.98 -6.22
N GLY A 137 7.58 -13.94 -6.21
CA GLY A 137 7.17 -12.57 -5.89
C GLY A 137 6.09 -12.05 -6.84
N GLU A 138 6.23 -12.31 -8.14
CA GLU A 138 5.21 -11.96 -9.15
C GLU A 138 3.88 -12.67 -8.92
N THR A 139 3.91 -13.97 -8.66
CA THR A 139 2.70 -14.75 -8.35
C THR A 139 2.00 -14.22 -7.10
N LEU A 140 2.75 -13.95 -6.03
CA LEU A 140 2.19 -13.40 -4.79
C LEU A 140 1.65 -11.97 -4.98
N ARG A 141 2.32 -11.15 -5.78
CA ARG A 141 1.82 -9.81 -6.15
C ARG A 141 0.51 -9.91 -6.92
N HIS A 142 0.41 -10.85 -7.86
CA HIS A 142 -0.80 -11.09 -8.62
C HIS A 142 -1.96 -11.53 -7.70
N ASP A 143 -1.75 -12.52 -6.84
CA ASP A 143 -2.73 -12.99 -5.84
C ASP A 143 -3.17 -11.83 -4.92
N LEU A 144 -2.22 -11.07 -4.37
CA LEU A 144 -2.51 -9.90 -3.54
C LEU A 144 -3.40 -8.88 -4.27
N ASN A 145 -3.07 -8.54 -5.51
CA ASN A 145 -3.86 -7.57 -6.28
C ASN A 145 -5.28 -8.08 -6.57
N GLN A 146 -5.44 -9.37 -6.87
CA GLN A 146 -6.77 -9.96 -7.05
C GLN A 146 -7.59 -9.92 -5.75
N ARG A 147 -7.01 -10.31 -4.62
CA ARG A 147 -7.71 -10.28 -3.33
C ARG A 147 -8.05 -8.87 -2.87
N LEU A 148 -7.16 -7.91 -3.07
CA LEU A 148 -7.44 -6.50 -2.77
C LEU A 148 -8.56 -5.94 -3.66
N LYS A 149 -8.62 -6.35 -4.93
CA LYS A 149 -9.73 -5.99 -5.81
C LYS A 149 -11.05 -6.55 -5.29
N LEU A 150 -11.11 -7.84 -4.97
CA LEU A 150 -12.29 -8.49 -4.38
C LEU A 150 -12.68 -7.84 -3.04
N GLY A 151 -11.70 -7.55 -2.18
CA GLY A 151 -11.93 -6.89 -0.90
C GLY A 151 -12.55 -5.50 -1.07
N ARG A 152 -12.08 -4.70 -2.03
CA ARG A 152 -12.68 -3.39 -2.36
C ARG A 152 -14.12 -3.55 -2.85
N GLU A 153 -14.38 -4.53 -3.70
CA GLU A 153 -15.74 -4.84 -4.17
C GLU A 153 -16.66 -5.20 -3.00
N VAL A 154 -16.21 -6.07 -2.09
CA VAL A 154 -16.94 -6.43 -0.86
C VAL A 154 -17.20 -5.22 0.03
N VAL A 155 -16.18 -4.39 0.29
CA VAL A 155 -16.31 -3.16 1.09
C VAL A 155 -17.29 -2.18 0.45
N SER A 156 -17.24 -2.02 -0.88
CA SER A 156 -18.15 -1.15 -1.62
C SER A 156 -19.60 -1.64 -1.61
N ALA A 157 -19.82 -2.96 -1.74
CA ALA A 157 -21.14 -3.57 -1.67
C ALA A 157 -21.72 -3.56 -0.23
N SER A 158 -20.85 -3.55 0.78
CA SER A 158 -21.25 -3.54 2.20
C SER A 158 -21.63 -2.15 2.71
N LEU A 159 -21.40 -1.09 1.92
CA LEU A 159 -21.90 0.26 2.22
C LEU A 159 -23.44 0.34 2.28
N GLY A 160 -24.15 -0.71 1.85
CA GLY A 160 -25.61 -0.75 1.81
C GLY A 160 -26.32 -1.56 2.90
N VAL A 161 -26.06 -2.86 3.08
CA VAL A 161 -27.06 -3.73 3.76
C VAL A 161 -26.49 -4.98 4.49
N ASN A 162 -25.19 -5.31 4.43
CA ASN A 162 -24.76 -6.67 4.83
C ASN A 162 -23.42 -6.74 5.61
N GLU A 163 -23.49 -6.64 6.94
CA GLU A 163 -22.35 -6.75 7.86
C GLU A 163 -21.65 -8.13 7.78
N GLN A 164 -22.38 -9.20 7.45
CA GLN A 164 -21.79 -10.55 7.33
C GLN A 164 -20.72 -10.63 6.24
N LYS A 165 -20.83 -9.81 5.17
CA LYS A 165 -19.82 -9.75 4.11
C LYS A 165 -18.54 -9.04 4.56
N LEU A 166 -18.64 -8.08 5.48
CA LEU A 166 -17.46 -7.43 6.07
C LEU A 166 -16.67 -8.41 6.94
N MET A 167 -17.37 -9.30 7.65
CA MET A 167 -16.75 -10.35 8.47
C MET A 167 -15.97 -11.39 7.67
N ALA A 168 -16.18 -11.49 6.35
CA ALA A 168 -15.39 -12.34 5.48
C ALA A 168 -14.02 -11.73 5.10
N LEU A 169 -13.82 -10.42 5.28
CA LEU A 169 -12.60 -9.72 4.86
C LEU A 169 -11.34 -10.17 5.63
N PRO A 170 -11.36 -10.36 6.97
CA PRO A 170 -10.20 -10.89 7.69
C PRO A 170 -9.82 -12.30 7.22
N VAL A 171 -10.79 -13.13 6.81
CA VAL A 171 -10.51 -14.46 6.27
C VAL A 171 -9.84 -14.38 4.90
N LEU A 172 -10.31 -13.46 4.04
CA LEU A 172 -9.81 -13.29 2.68
C LEU A 172 -8.39 -12.68 2.63
N LEU A 173 -8.16 -11.67 3.46
CA LEU A 173 -7.00 -10.78 3.37
C LEU A 173 -6.10 -10.79 4.61
N GLY A 174 -6.53 -11.39 5.72
CA GLY A 174 -5.86 -11.21 7.01
C GLY A 174 -5.72 -9.73 7.35
N SER A 175 -4.52 -9.34 7.81
CA SER A 175 -4.16 -7.95 8.06
C SER A 175 -4.06 -7.10 6.78
N GLY A 176 -4.05 -7.71 5.60
CA GLY A 176 -4.08 -7.03 4.30
C GLY A 176 -5.34 -6.19 4.08
N LEU A 177 -6.39 -6.37 4.90
CA LEU A 177 -7.57 -5.49 4.90
C LEU A 177 -7.20 -4.02 5.16
N LEU A 178 -6.10 -3.76 5.88
CA LEU A 178 -5.60 -2.40 6.17
C LEU A 178 -5.10 -1.66 4.92
N LEU A 179 -4.97 -2.35 3.79
CA LEU A 179 -4.61 -1.78 2.49
C LEU A 179 -5.82 -1.33 1.66
N ILE A 180 -7.05 -1.59 2.13
CA ILE A 180 -8.27 -1.14 1.46
C ILE A 180 -8.58 0.30 1.88
N ASP A 181 -8.26 1.26 1.03
CA ASP A 181 -8.43 2.69 1.33
C ASP A 181 -9.90 3.11 1.56
N SER A 182 -10.87 2.34 1.03
CA SER A 182 -12.30 2.56 1.24
C SER A 182 -12.83 2.00 2.56
N LEU A 183 -12.02 1.22 3.29
CA LEU A 183 -12.44 0.56 4.53
C LEU A 183 -12.94 1.59 5.55
N GLU A 184 -12.20 2.68 5.75
CA GLU A 184 -12.57 3.77 6.65
C GLU A 184 -13.97 4.32 6.38
N LYS A 185 -14.31 4.59 5.10
CA LYS A 185 -15.63 5.13 4.75
C LYS A 185 -16.76 4.16 5.11
N THR A 186 -16.50 2.86 5.01
CA THR A 186 -17.46 1.82 5.34
C THR A 186 -17.57 1.61 6.84
N LEU A 187 -16.47 1.78 7.57
CA LEU A 187 -16.42 1.58 9.01
C LEU A 187 -16.83 2.82 9.83
N ASN A 188 -16.67 4.03 9.30
CA ASN A 188 -16.90 5.27 10.04
C ASN A 188 -18.40 5.47 10.37
N GLY A 189 -18.69 5.86 11.61
CA GLY A 189 -20.05 6.17 12.09
C GLY A 189 -20.92 4.95 12.38
N ARG A 190 -20.35 3.73 12.38
CA ARG A 190 -21.05 2.49 12.74
C ARG A 190 -20.46 1.90 14.01
N VAL A 191 -21.32 1.30 14.83
CA VAL A 191 -20.90 0.50 15.99
C VAL A 191 -21.07 -0.97 15.60
N TYR A 192 -19.98 -1.71 15.64
CA TYR A 192 -19.97 -3.13 15.32
C TYR A 192 -20.10 -3.96 16.59
N THR A 193 -20.71 -5.13 16.50
CA THR A 193 -20.78 -6.09 17.61
C THR A 193 -19.40 -6.57 18.04
N GLU A 194 -18.46 -6.59 17.10
CA GLU A 194 -17.08 -7.02 17.30
C GLU A 194 -16.22 -5.88 17.85
N THR A 195 -15.68 -6.08 19.05
CA THR A 195 -14.90 -5.07 19.79
C THR A 195 -13.62 -4.66 19.06
N TRP A 196 -12.91 -5.62 18.45
CA TRP A 196 -11.68 -5.36 17.71
C TRP A 196 -11.89 -4.42 16.51
N LEU A 197 -13.08 -4.46 15.90
CA LEU A 197 -13.40 -3.62 14.74
C LEU A 197 -13.66 -2.18 15.18
N ASN A 198 -14.34 -1.99 16.32
CA ASN A 198 -14.51 -0.66 16.93
C ASN A 198 -13.17 -0.06 17.35
N GLU A 199 -12.31 -0.82 18.02
CA GLU A 199 -10.96 -0.39 18.41
C GLU A 199 -10.11 -0.01 17.19
N LEU A 200 -10.19 -0.80 16.11
CA LEU A 200 -9.50 -0.48 14.86
C LEU A 200 -9.98 0.85 14.28
N ILE A 201 -11.29 1.12 14.29
CA ILE A 201 -11.87 2.37 13.77
C ILE A 201 -11.42 3.58 14.59
N GLU A 202 -11.48 3.44 15.92
CA GLU A 202 -11.05 4.48 16.85
C GLU A 202 -9.58 4.85 16.64
N ALA A 203 -8.72 3.87 16.36
CA ALA A 203 -7.31 4.10 16.05
C ALA A 203 -7.10 4.63 14.62
N TYR A 204 -7.86 4.15 13.64
CA TYR A 204 -7.59 4.35 12.22
C TYR A 204 -7.65 5.82 11.79
N VAL A 205 -8.71 6.55 12.16
CA VAL A 205 -8.92 7.93 11.73
C VAL A 205 -7.87 8.88 12.35
N PRO A 206 -7.61 8.87 13.67
CA PRO A 206 -6.55 9.68 14.27
C PRO A 206 -5.17 9.38 13.68
N LEU A 207 -4.83 8.10 13.51
CA LEU A 207 -3.56 7.70 12.91
C LEU A 207 -3.43 8.21 11.48
N LYS A 208 -4.46 8.04 10.65
CA LYS A 208 -4.44 8.53 9.27
C LYS A 208 -4.23 10.04 9.21
N ASN A 209 -4.93 10.81 10.03
CA ASN A 209 -4.81 12.27 10.06
C ASN A 209 -3.43 12.72 10.53
N LEU A 210 -2.88 12.05 11.55
CA LEU A 210 -1.59 12.41 12.13
C LEU A 210 -0.43 12.05 11.18
N PHE A 211 -0.48 10.88 10.53
CA PHE A 211 0.47 10.55 9.45
C PHE A 211 0.33 11.48 8.26
N ARG A 212 -0.90 11.89 7.87
CA ARG A 212 -1.10 12.87 6.80
C ARG A 212 -0.47 14.21 7.13
N ALA A 213 -0.62 14.71 8.37
CA ALA A 213 0.02 15.94 8.80
C ALA A 213 1.56 15.86 8.70
N HIS A 214 2.14 14.74 9.12
CA HIS A 214 3.58 14.51 9.00
C HIS A 214 4.06 14.27 7.55
N GLU A 215 3.22 13.70 6.69
CA GLU A 215 3.47 13.56 5.25
C GLU A 215 3.37 14.91 4.54
N ASP A 216 2.42 15.77 4.91
CA ASP A 216 2.24 17.11 4.34
C ASP A 216 3.40 18.05 4.74
N ASP A 217 3.93 17.91 5.97
CA ASP A 217 5.18 18.59 6.40
C ASP A 217 6.40 18.10 5.60
N ALA A 218 6.43 16.82 5.21
CA ALA A 218 7.46 16.25 4.33
C ALA A 218 7.20 16.56 2.84
N ALA A 219 5.96 16.86 2.45
CA ALA A 219 5.53 17.09 1.08
C ALA A 219 6.00 18.43 0.50
N ILE A 220 6.60 19.32 1.32
CA ILE A 220 7.42 20.43 0.81
C ILE A 220 8.62 19.91 -0.01
N VAL A 221 8.97 18.62 0.13
CA VAL A 221 10.00 17.92 -0.68
C VAL A 221 9.43 16.79 -1.55
N GLY A 222 8.11 16.57 -1.58
CA GLY A 222 7.49 15.71 -2.60
C GLY A 222 6.27 14.93 -2.15
N GLY A 223 5.08 15.49 -2.45
CA GLY A 223 3.89 14.73 -2.85
C GLY A 223 3.22 13.85 -1.80
N SER A 224 2.05 14.29 -1.35
CA SER A 224 1.05 13.49 -0.65
C SER A 224 0.70 12.22 -1.45
N GLY A 225 0.94 11.04 -0.85
CA GLY A 225 0.74 9.74 -1.50
C GLY A 225 2.01 9.21 -2.13
N CYS A 226 2.25 7.90 -1.96
CA CYS A 226 3.47 7.20 -2.37
C CYS A 226 4.23 7.86 -3.54
N SER A 227 5.33 8.54 -3.26
CA SER A 227 6.02 9.35 -4.25
C SER A 227 6.68 8.47 -5.32
N ALA A 228 6.48 8.83 -6.58
CA ALA A 228 7.02 8.15 -7.75
C ALA A 228 8.46 8.61 -8.01
N TYR A 229 9.38 8.35 -7.08
CA TYR A 229 10.78 8.79 -7.24
C TYR A 229 11.52 8.00 -8.35
N TYR A 230 11.07 6.78 -8.64
CA TYR A 230 11.66 5.92 -9.68
C TYR A 230 10.58 5.34 -10.60
N ASN A 231 9.87 6.21 -11.31
CA ASN A 231 9.03 5.80 -12.45
C ASN A 231 9.89 5.60 -13.72
N ILE A 232 11.10 5.04 -13.57
CA ILE A 232 11.91 4.61 -14.71
C ILE A 232 11.27 3.31 -15.21
N ASN A 233 10.27 3.48 -16.08
CA ASN A 233 9.67 2.53 -16.99
C ASN A 233 9.62 1.06 -16.52
N ALA A 234 8.47 0.65 -16.00
CA ALA A 234 8.05 -0.77 -16.07
C ALA A 234 8.10 -1.33 -17.51
N SER A 235 8.05 -0.46 -18.53
CA SER A 235 8.20 -0.80 -19.94
C SER A 235 9.65 -1.00 -20.42
N PHE A 236 10.68 -0.68 -19.62
CA PHE A 236 12.09 -0.90 -20.01
C PHE A 236 12.60 -2.28 -19.59
N MET A 237 11.97 -2.88 -18.57
CA MET A 237 12.34 -4.19 -18.03
C MET A 237 11.58 -5.37 -18.70
N ASP A 238 10.55 -5.08 -19.51
CA ASP A 238 9.85 -6.07 -20.36
C ASP A 238 10.56 -6.29 -21.72
N GLY A 239 11.71 -5.65 -21.94
CA GLY A 239 12.50 -5.80 -23.16
C GLY A 239 13.56 -6.89 -23.07
N GLY A 240 13.25 -8.12 -23.49
CA GLY A 240 14.27 -9.13 -23.77
C GLY A 240 13.81 -10.56 -24.08
N GLY A 241 13.50 -10.84 -25.36
CA GLY A 241 13.74 -12.17 -25.99
C GLY A 241 12.55 -12.87 -26.67
N GLY A 242 12.45 -12.77 -28.00
CA GLY A 242 11.51 -13.48 -28.91
C GLY A 242 11.69 -15.01 -28.95
N SER A 243 10.89 -15.83 -29.66
CA SER A 243 10.34 -15.77 -31.03
C SER A 243 9.17 -16.77 -31.16
N SER A 244 8.08 -16.51 -31.90
CA SER A 244 7.85 -16.91 -33.31
C SER A 244 6.47 -16.35 -33.73
N GLY A 245 6.21 -15.73 -34.88
CA GLY A 245 6.71 -16.07 -36.21
C GLY A 245 5.69 -16.94 -36.97
N CYS A 246 4.48 -16.41 -37.24
CA CYS A 246 3.59 -16.92 -38.30
C CYS A 246 2.92 -15.72 -38.99
N GLY A 247 3.49 -15.28 -40.11
CA GLY A 247 2.78 -14.49 -41.11
C GLY A 247 2.04 -15.41 -42.08
N GLY A 248 0.94 -14.93 -42.64
CA GLY A 248 0.21 -15.62 -43.70
C GLY A 248 -1.15 -14.98 -43.93
N GLY A 249 -1.28 -14.22 -45.01
CA GLY A 249 -2.51 -13.52 -45.39
C GLY A 249 -3.56 -14.40 -46.07
N GLY A 250 -4.67 -13.72 -46.44
CA GLY A 250 -5.85 -14.25 -47.12
C GLY A 250 -7.07 -13.89 -46.27
N GLY A 251 -8.01 -13.02 -46.66
CA GLY A 251 -8.49 -12.72 -47.99
C GLY A 251 -9.94 -13.20 -48.10
N CYS A 252 -10.85 -12.23 -48.30
CA CYS A 252 -12.14 -12.33 -49.00
C CYS A 252 -13.45 -12.50 -48.19
N SER A 253 -14.35 -11.52 -48.46
CA SER A 253 -15.83 -11.57 -48.62
C SER A 253 -16.69 -11.76 -47.36
N GLY A 254 -17.79 -11.03 -47.14
CA GLY A 254 -18.52 -10.05 -47.96
C GLY A 254 -19.92 -9.83 -47.37
N ASP A 255 -20.42 -8.60 -47.52
CA ASP A 255 -21.83 -8.13 -47.53
C ASP A 255 -22.67 -8.28 -46.23
N SER A 256 -23.40 -7.27 -45.73
CA SER A 256 -24.38 -6.45 -46.46
C SER A 256 -24.89 -5.26 -45.62
N GLY A 257 -25.18 -4.13 -46.28
CA GLY A 257 -26.16 -3.10 -45.86
C GLY A 257 -25.60 -2.01 -44.95
N GLY A 258 -25.50 -0.74 -45.33
CA GLY A 258 -26.30 0.05 -46.26
C GLY A 258 -26.81 1.28 -45.48
N GLY A 259 -26.33 2.47 -45.80
CA GLY A 259 -26.76 3.68 -45.07
C GLY A 259 -25.98 4.93 -45.46
N CYS A 260 -26.36 5.52 -46.58
CA CYS A 260 -25.89 6.81 -47.07
C CYS A 260 -26.33 7.96 -46.14
N SER A 261 -25.48 8.94 -45.89
CA SER A 261 -25.84 10.38 -45.98
C SER A 261 -24.66 11.30 -45.63
N GLY A 262 -24.39 12.24 -46.55
CA GLY A 262 -24.12 13.63 -46.16
C GLY A 262 -22.67 14.12 -46.10
N GLY A 263 -22.19 14.64 -47.23
CA GLY A 263 -21.80 16.06 -47.27
C GLY A 263 -20.35 16.45 -46.97
N SER A 264 -19.61 16.66 -48.07
CA SER A 264 -18.90 17.92 -48.39
C SER A 264 -17.78 18.43 -47.46
N GLY A 265 -16.54 18.42 -47.97
CA GLY A 265 -15.43 19.20 -47.40
C GLY A 265 -14.11 19.00 -48.13
N CYS A 266 -13.93 19.68 -49.26
CA CYS A 266 -12.68 19.75 -50.03
C CYS A 266 -11.70 20.79 -49.43
N GLY A 267 -10.40 20.57 -49.63
CA GLY A 267 -9.32 21.56 -49.46
C GLY A 267 -8.11 20.91 -48.78
N GLY A 268 -7.10 20.43 -49.51
CA GLY A 268 -6.03 21.25 -50.08
C GLY A 268 -4.95 21.43 -48.99
N GLY A 269 -3.83 20.69 -49.01
CA GLY A 269 -2.72 20.91 -49.94
C GLY A 269 -1.69 21.83 -49.27
N GLY A 270 -0.51 21.33 -48.92
CA GLY A 270 0.53 22.13 -48.28
C GLY A 270 1.79 21.34 -47.92
N CYS A 271 2.67 21.20 -48.90
CA CYS A 271 4.04 20.72 -48.76
C CYS A 271 4.98 21.88 -48.37
N GLY A 272 6.04 21.59 -47.62
CA GLY A 272 7.20 22.46 -47.37
C GLY A 272 7.92 21.99 -46.10
N GLY A 273 9.05 21.29 -46.17
CA GLY A 273 10.36 21.86 -46.54
C GLY A 273 10.86 22.67 -45.34
N GLY A 274 11.71 22.15 -44.45
CA GLY A 274 13.11 21.81 -44.69
C GLY A 274 13.99 22.94 -44.13
N GLY A 275 15.02 22.64 -43.34
CA GLY A 275 16.03 23.65 -42.98
C GLY A 275 16.67 23.50 -41.61
N CYS A 276 17.89 23.00 -41.65
CA CYS A 276 18.88 22.84 -40.58
C CYS A 276 19.29 24.15 -39.90
N GLY A 277 19.67 24.03 -38.62
CA GLY A 277 21.02 24.39 -38.13
C GLY A 277 21.43 25.86 -38.12
N SER A 278 21.56 26.42 -36.93
CA SER A 278 22.81 26.89 -36.30
C SER A 278 22.53 27.30 -34.85
#